data_AF-A0A524MA90-F1
#
_entry.id   AF-A0A524MA90-F1
#
_cell.length_a   1.000
_cell.length_b   1.000
_cell.length_c   1.000
_cell.angle_alpha   90.00
_cell.angle_beta   90.00
_cell.angle_gamma   90.00
#
_symmetry.space_group_name_H-M   'P 1'
#
loop_
_entity.id
_entity.type
_entity.pdbx_description
1 polymer ?
#
loop_
_entity_poly.entity_id
_entity_poly.type
_entity_poly.pdbx_seq_one_letter_code
_entity_poly.pdbx_strand_id
1 'polypeptide(L)'
;MVDHLQCPECGKSIGKGSTFCIGCGSKIPEGLEPVSTPEPDTLPSVEESGLDEIAEPVLVDGPTLSKPEPEVAAAIEELSWDDEIPDLPAGLTVVDHGETIARTLPPTAMDSVPEARHPVINDEPQLSWDEGVDEVKEGMPFTEVEPPRIVAEAHAIKVSTDDALSHLFPEGQDNATRDAVTHLFPEGRGSTSATFIDVVVGKPSKISIRSPLKEWEHASCPNCGVAITSDGFEYPPYVFDAMGKARSDYGDQLLRDREHERAIEYYEMAKMLFEKSGTEKNIAEALRKIDLGYDAMAQFHYDEAETHLKEGNFEWAVVQFKKARELYMFTTDAKKRARCAERAREVYAIWGKALEDQADSLAKETKTRDALAKYQEAAAKYREGGDSKRLKGLDRKIRKA
;
A
#
# COMPACT_ATOMS: atom_id res chain seq x y z
N MET A 1 -19.56 13.79 31.26
CA MET A 1 -19.83 13.83 32.71
C MET A 1 -20.15 12.41 33.14
N VAL A 2 -19.34 11.82 34.01
CA VAL A 2 -19.54 10.44 34.47
C VAL A 2 -20.35 10.52 35.77
N ASP A 3 -21.62 10.13 35.76
CA ASP A 3 -22.41 10.18 36.99
C ASP A 3 -21.89 9.12 37.97
N HIS A 4 -21.37 9.58 39.10
CA HIS A 4 -20.87 8.73 40.18
C HIS A 4 -21.92 8.65 41.29
N LEU A 5 -22.24 7.43 41.76
CA LEU A 5 -23.09 7.22 42.92
C LEU A 5 -22.22 7.29 44.19
N GLN A 6 -22.72 7.86 45.29
CA GLN A 6 -22.02 7.85 46.57
C GLN A 6 -22.59 6.77 47.50
N CYS A 7 -21.72 6.08 48.24
CA CYS A 7 -22.14 5.12 49.25
C CYS A 7 -22.86 5.84 50.41
N PRO A 8 -24.08 5.43 50.80
CA PRO A 8 -24.78 6.07 51.92
C PRO A 8 -24.10 5.84 53.28
N GLU A 9 -23.32 4.76 53.42
CA GLU A 9 -22.66 4.41 54.68
C GLU A 9 -21.30 5.09 54.85
N CYS A 10 -20.52 5.25 53.78
CA CYS A 10 -19.13 5.76 53.88
C CYS A 10 -18.80 6.94 52.97
N GLY A 11 -19.73 7.41 52.14
CA GLY A 11 -19.56 8.57 51.25
C GLY A 11 -18.63 8.36 50.04
N LYS A 12 -17.98 7.20 49.88
CA LYS A 12 -17.10 6.94 48.73
C LYS A 12 -17.89 6.82 47.42
N SER A 13 -17.31 7.33 46.33
CA SER A 13 -17.87 7.20 44.99
C SER A 13 -17.79 5.75 44.51
N ILE A 14 -18.85 5.29 43.83
CA ILE A 14 -19.00 3.95 43.32
C ILE A 14 -19.38 4.02 41.84
N GLY A 15 -18.84 3.10 41.03
CA GLY A 15 -19.17 2.99 39.61
C GLY A 15 -20.59 2.47 39.39
N LYS A 16 -21.24 2.91 38.31
CA LYS A 16 -22.59 2.46 37.92
C LYS A 16 -22.61 0.93 37.78
N GLY A 17 -23.62 0.28 38.36
CA GLY A 17 -23.82 -1.18 38.30
C GLY A 17 -23.16 -2.01 39.41
N SER A 18 -22.52 -1.37 40.39
CA SER A 18 -21.94 -2.06 41.55
C SER A 18 -23.01 -2.39 42.60
N THR A 19 -23.06 -3.65 43.04
CA THR A 19 -24.02 -4.14 44.05
C THR A 19 -23.53 -3.95 45.49
N PHE A 20 -22.23 -3.71 45.68
CA PHE A 20 -21.59 -3.49 46.99
C PHE A 20 -20.57 -2.35 46.91
N CYS A 21 -20.41 -1.59 48.01
CA CYS A 21 -19.38 -0.58 48.11
C CYS A 21 -17.98 -1.22 48.28
N ILE A 22 -17.04 -0.88 47.39
CA ILE A 22 -15.63 -1.30 47.51
C ILE A 22 -14.99 -0.77 48.80
N GLY A 23 -15.46 0.37 49.31
CA GLY A 23 -14.90 1.02 50.49
C GLY A 23 -15.26 0.37 51.83
N CYS A 24 -16.53 0.03 52.03
CA CYS A 24 -17.04 -0.47 53.32
C CYS A 24 -17.74 -1.83 53.26
N GLY A 25 -17.94 -2.41 52.06
CA GLY A 25 -18.61 -3.70 51.87
C GLY A 25 -20.14 -3.66 51.98
N SER A 26 -20.74 -2.51 52.31
CA SER A 26 -22.20 -2.39 52.42
C SER A 26 -22.89 -2.59 51.07
N LYS A 27 -24.01 -3.31 51.08
CA LYS A 27 -24.85 -3.54 49.90
C LYS A 27 -25.53 -2.23 49.49
N ILE A 28 -25.48 -1.90 48.20
CA ILE A 28 -26.11 -0.69 47.67
C ILE A 28 -27.57 -1.00 47.35
N PRO A 29 -28.53 -0.24 47.88
CA PRO A 29 -29.94 -0.44 47.56
C PRO A 29 -30.18 -0.14 46.06
N GLU A 30 -30.88 -1.05 45.38
CA GLU A 30 -31.28 -0.88 43.98
C GLU A 30 -32.31 0.27 43.90
N GLY A 31 -31.94 1.40 43.27
CA GLY A 31 -32.82 2.54 43.07
C GLY A 31 -32.36 3.89 43.63
N LEU A 32 -31.10 4.07 44.01
CA LEU A 32 -30.58 5.40 44.38
C LEU A 32 -30.48 6.30 43.14
N GLU A 33 -31.16 7.45 43.19
CA GLU A 33 -31.06 8.47 42.16
C GLU A 33 -29.64 9.08 42.15
N PRO A 34 -29.04 9.31 40.97
CA PRO A 34 -27.73 9.92 40.86
C PRO A 34 -27.78 11.36 41.40
N VAL A 35 -26.99 11.65 42.44
CA VAL A 35 -26.84 13.00 42.97
C VAL A 35 -26.05 13.81 41.94
N SER A 36 -26.70 14.75 41.25
CA SER A 36 -26.02 15.72 40.40
C SER A 36 -25.10 16.56 41.28
N THR A 37 -23.79 16.44 41.09
CA THR A 37 -22.80 17.29 41.75
C THR A 37 -23.11 18.77 41.50
N PRO A 38 -23.17 19.63 42.52
CA PRO A 38 -23.30 21.08 42.32
C PRO A 38 -22.10 21.59 41.51
N GLU A 39 -22.37 22.45 40.53
CA GLU A 39 -21.36 23.11 39.70
C GLU A 39 -20.32 23.81 40.60
N PRO A 40 -19.01 23.62 40.38
CA PRO A 40 -17.99 24.32 41.14
C PRO A 40 -17.89 25.76 40.63
N ASP A 41 -18.71 26.65 41.19
CA ASP A 41 -18.46 28.08 41.14
C ASP A 41 -17.31 28.44 42.10
N THR A 42 -16.46 29.35 41.59
CA THR A 42 -15.41 30.13 42.27
C THR A 42 -14.19 29.39 42.86
N LEU A 43 -13.16 29.27 42.02
CA LEU A 43 -11.76 29.22 42.46
C LEU A 43 -11.36 30.55 43.13
N PRO A 44 -10.78 30.57 44.33
CA PRO A 44 -10.17 31.76 44.90
C PRO A 44 -8.86 32.11 44.18
N SER A 45 -8.68 33.41 43.91
CA SER A 45 -7.48 34.02 43.34
C SER A 45 -6.23 33.69 44.16
N VAL A 46 -5.22 33.11 43.51
CA VAL A 46 -3.88 32.86 44.06
C VAL A 46 -3.02 34.09 43.78
N GLU A 47 -3.20 35.14 44.60
CA GLU A 47 -2.38 36.36 44.56
C GLU A 47 -1.78 36.70 45.94
N GLU A 48 -1.48 35.68 46.77
CA GLU A 48 -0.74 35.92 48.01
C GLU A 48 -0.02 34.62 48.46
N SER A 49 1.11 34.33 47.83
CA SER A 49 2.15 33.51 48.43
C SER A 49 3.50 34.12 48.12
N GLY A 50 3.93 34.98 49.04
CA GLY A 50 5.29 35.46 49.14
C GLY A 50 6.22 34.28 49.40
N LEU A 51 7.03 33.97 48.41
CA LEU A 51 8.23 33.15 48.52
C LEU A 51 9.38 34.02 47.99
N ASP A 52 9.74 35.00 48.82
CA ASP A 52 10.99 35.73 48.72
C ASP A 52 12.17 34.80 49.05
N GLU A 53 13.27 35.02 48.32
CA GLU A 53 14.65 34.67 48.65
C GLU A 53 14.98 33.17 48.85
N ILE A 54 15.30 32.50 47.74
CA ILE A 54 16.28 31.40 47.76
C ILE A 54 17.53 31.89 47.02
N ALA A 55 18.59 32.07 47.81
CA ALA A 55 19.91 32.49 47.37
C ALA A 55 20.54 31.49 46.38
N GLU A 56 21.14 32.04 45.33
CA GLU A 56 21.96 31.33 44.34
C GLU A 56 23.14 30.61 45.01
N PRO A 57 23.36 29.30 44.75
CA PRO A 57 24.60 28.66 45.14
C PRO A 57 25.72 29.00 44.15
N VAL A 58 26.78 29.54 44.75
CA VAL A 58 28.09 29.86 44.20
C VAL A 58 28.65 28.72 43.35
N LEU A 59 28.99 29.04 42.10
CA LEU A 59 29.82 28.22 41.21
C LEU A 59 31.21 28.03 41.83
N VAL A 60 31.53 26.79 42.20
CA VAL A 60 32.87 26.41 42.65
C VAL A 60 33.61 25.85 41.43
N ASP A 61 34.64 26.58 41.00
CA ASP A 61 35.62 26.15 40.01
C ASP A 61 36.32 24.87 40.44
N GLY A 62 36.11 23.81 39.67
CA GLY A 62 36.80 22.52 39.77
C GLY A 62 37.80 22.33 38.62
N PRO A 63 38.95 21.68 38.86
CA PRO A 63 40.16 21.90 38.09
C PRO A 63 40.24 21.08 36.79
N THR A 64 40.84 21.74 35.80
CA THR A 64 41.48 21.25 34.59
C THR A 64 42.04 19.82 34.73
N LEU A 65 41.49 18.87 33.96
CA LEU A 65 42.05 17.54 33.81
C LEU A 65 42.43 17.26 32.35
N SER A 66 43.60 16.65 32.24
CA SER A 66 44.51 16.66 31.11
C SER A 66 44.14 15.70 29.99
N LYS A 67 44.46 16.14 28.75
CA LYS A 67 44.71 15.30 27.57
C LYS A 67 45.68 14.15 27.93
N PRO A 68 45.50 12.94 27.36
CA PRO A 68 46.26 12.65 26.13
C PRO A 68 45.55 11.75 25.10
N GLU A 69 45.84 12.06 23.83
CA GLU A 69 45.85 11.15 22.67
C GLU A 69 46.87 10.00 22.89
N PRO A 70 46.66 8.81 22.30
CA PRO A 70 47.13 8.63 20.93
C PRO A 70 46.19 7.88 19.99
N GLU A 71 46.34 8.27 18.72
CA GLU A 71 45.82 7.69 17.50
C GLU A 71 45.98 6.16 17.44
N VAL A 72 44.86 5.46 17.26
CA VAL A 72 44.86 4.09 16.73
C VAL A 72 44.22 4.16 15.36
N ALA A 73 45.06 3.97 14.34
CA ALA A 73 44.66 3.86 12.95
C ALA A 73 43.64 2.72 12.81
N ALA A 74 42.39 3.07 12.51
CA ALA A 74 41.39 2.12 12.06
C ALA A 74 41.78 1.69 10.64
N ALA A 75 42.25 0.45 10.51
CA ALA A 75 42.32 -0.23 9.23
C ALA A 75 40.88 -0.33 8.67
N ILE A 76 40.66 0.34 7.55
CA ILE A 76 39.47 0.17 6.73
C ILE A 76 39.63 -1.19 6.06
N GLU A 77 39.02 -2.21 6.65
CA GLU A 77 38.86 -3.52 6.03
C GLU A 77 37.71 -3.38 5.02
N GLU A 78 38.07 -3.14 3.75
CA GLU A 78 37.15 -3.18 2.63
C GLU A 78 36.59 -4.59 2.51
N LEU A 79 35.39 -4.80 3.06
CA LEU A 79 34.56 -5.98 2.83
C LEU A 79 34.08 -5.98 1.37
N SER A 80 34.91 -6.50 0.47
CA SER A 80 34.53 -6.87 -0.90
C SER A 80 33.65 -8.13 -0.86
N TRP A 81 32.35 -7.97 -1.08
CA TRP A 81 31.40 -9.08 -1.20
C TRP A 81 31.29 -9.59 -2.65
N ASP A 82 32.42 -9.95 -3.26
CA ASP A 82 32.47 -10.44 -4.65
C ASP A 82 32.97 -11.89 -4.80
N ASP A 83 32.96 -12.70 -3.74
CA ASP A 83 33.29 -14.12 -3.84
C ASP A 83 32.27 -15.00 -3.10
N GLU A 84 31.38 -15.61 -3.88
CA GLU A 84 31.04 -17.04 -3.85
C GLU A 84 29.81 -17.30 -4.74
N ILE A 85 30.03 -17.35 -6.05
CA ILE A 85 29.13 -18.06 -6.96
C ILE A 85 29.52 -19.55 -6.85
N PRO A 86 28.62 -20.46 -6.42
CA PRO A 86 28.94 -21.87 -6.34
C PRO A 86 29.21 -22.44 -7.75
N ASP A 87 30.39 -23.03 -7.93
CA ASP A 87 30.80 -23.74 -9.14
C ASP A 87 29.76 -24.80 -9.55
N LEU A 88 29.14 -24.57 -10.71
CA LEU A 88 28.34 -25.58 -11.40
C LEU A 88 29.27 -26.64 -12.00
N PRO A 89 28.96 -27.95 -11.85
CA PRO A 89 29.84 -29.01 -12.29
C PRO A 89 29.94 -29.06 -13.83
N ALA A 90 31.14 -28.80 -14.33
CA ALA A 90 31.55 -29.13 -15.68
C ALA A 90 31.65 -30.67 -15.82
N GLY A 91 30.88 -31.25 -16.74
CA GLY A 91 31.00 -32.67 -17.05
C GLY A 91 30.14 -33.14 -18.22
N LEU A 92 30.81 -33.70 -19.24
CA LEU A 92 30.31 -34.55 -20.32
C LEU A 92 29.79 -33.87 -21.60
N THR A 93 30.69 -33.21 -22.32
CA THR A 93 30.69 -33.29 -23.79
C THR A 93 31.56 -34.47 -24.22
N VAL A 94 30.91 -35.52 -24.69
CA VAL A 94 31.55 -36.64 -25.39
C VAL A 94 31.95 -36.14 -26.78
N VAL A 95 33.24 -36.18 -27.04
CA VAL A 95 33.85 -36.00 -28.36
C VAL A 95 33.58 -37.25 -29.17
N ASP A 96 32.96 -37.11 -30.34
CA ASP A 96 33.07 -38.10 -31.41
C ASP A 96 33.61 -37.41 -32.67
N HIS A 97 34.68 -37.99 -33.21
CA HIS A 97 35.41 -37.50 -34.37
C HIS A 97 35.03 -38.34 -35.59
N GLY A 98 34.61 -37.69 -36.68
CA GLY A 98 34.57 -38.37 -37.97
C GLY A 98 34.01 -37.54 -39.13
N GLU A 99 34.88 -37.26 -40.10
CA GLU A 99 34.61 -37.10 -41.54
C GLU A 99 34.28 -35.70 -42.12
N THR A 100 35.37 -34.95 -42.32
CA THR A 100 35.88 -34.46 -43.62
C THR A 100 34.94 -34.44 -44.84
N ILE A 101 34.41 -33.27 -45.23
CA ILE A 101 34.29 -32.87 -46.66
C ILE A 101 34.56 -31.36 -46.80
N ALA A 102 35.56 -31.04 -47.61
CA ALA A 102 35.92 -29.70 -48.03
C ALA A 102 34.91 -29.11 -49.03
N ARG A 103 34.59 -27.81 -48.93
CA ARG A 103 34.17 -27.04 -50.11
C ARG A 103 34.52 -25.55 -50.04
N THR A 104 35.29 -25.20 -51.05
CA THR A 104 35.93 -23.94 -51.45
C THR A 104 34.94 -22.81 -51.74
N LEU A 105 35.25 -21.60 -51.27
CA LEU A 105 34.68 -20.33 -51.73
C LEU A 105 35.69 -19.61 -52.64
N PRO A 106 35.27 -19.00 -53.77
CA PRO A 106 36.05 -18.00 -54.45
C PRO A 106 35.52 -16.57 -54.18
N PRO A 107 36.40 -15.54 -54.25
CA PRO A 107 35.99 -14.14 -54.26
C PRO A 107 35.86 -13.63 -55.70
N THR A 108 34.93 -12.71 -55.97
CA THR A 108 34.98 -11.92 -57.20
C THR A 108 34.61 -10.48 -56.92
N ALA A 109 35.45 -9.60 -57.45
CA ALA A 109 35.47 -8.18 -57.28
C ALA A 109 34.76 -7.45 -58.45
N MET A 110 34.35 -6.22 -58.17
CA MET A 110 34.12 -5.04 -59.04
C MET A 110 33.31 -5.22 -60.34
N ASP A 111 32.30 -4.35 -60.55
CA ASP A 111 32.41 -3.22 -61.48
C ASP A 111 31.16 -2.31 -61.40
N SER A 112 31.10 -1.32 -62.28
CA SER A 112 30.71 0.07 -62.07
C SER A 112 29.48 0.55 -62.89
N VAL A 113 28.89 1.68 -62.46
CA VAL A 113 28.29 2.80 -63.26
C VAL A 113 26.85 2.63 -63.84
N PRO A 114 26.09 3.75 -64.02
CA PRO A 114 24.64 3.84 -63.76
C PRO A 114 23.78 4.14 -65.01
N GLU A 115 22.45 3.98 -64.93
CA GLU A 115 21.52 4.75 -65.79
C GLU A 115 20.07 4.81 -65.26
N ALA A 116 19.40 5.90 -65.64
CA ALA A 116 18.08 6.38 -65.23
C ALA A 116 16.89 5.52 -65.69
N ARG A 117 15.69 5.75 -65.09
CA ARG A 117 14.41 6.03 -65.80
C ARG A 117 13.17 6.14 -64.86
N HIS A 118 12.52 7.29 -65.03
CA HIS A 118 11.09 7.66 -64.96
C HIS A 118 10.18 7.51 -63.71
N PRO A 119 9.35 8.55 -63.43
CA PRO A 119 8.28 8.51 -62.44
C PRO A 119 6.99 7.90 -63.03
N VAL A 120 6.32 7.06 -62.24
CA VAL A 120 4.99 6.52 -62.56
C VAL A 120 3.93 7.51 -62.09
N ILE A 121 3.15 7.99 -63.05
CA ILE A 121 1.90 8.73 -62.89
C ILE A 121 0.81 7.68 -62.62
N ASN A 122 0.13 7.77 -61.47
CA ASN A 122 -1.10 7.03 -61.21
C ASN A 122 -2.27 8.02 -61.22
N ASP A 123 -3.01 7.99 -62.32
CA ASP A 123 -4.36 8.55 -62.46
C ASP A 123 -5.35 7.61 -61.75
N GLU A 124 -6.07 8.11 -60.76
CA GLU A 124 -7.20 7.38 -60.15
C GLU A 124 -8.55 8.09 -60.42
N PRO A 125 -9.57 7.28 -60.79
CA PRO A 125 -11.00 7.53 -60.82
C PRO A 125 -11.64 8.55 -59.87
N GLN A 126 -12.11 9.72 -60.30
CA GLN A 126 -13.15 10.43 -59.55
C GLN A 126 -14.47 9.63 -59.59
N LEU A 127 -14.83 9.01 -58.46
CA LEU A 127 -16.16 8.42 -58.20
C LEU A 127 -17.10 9.51 -57.69
N SER A 128 -17.92 10.04 -58.61
CA SER A 128 -19.06 10.92 -58.32
C SER A 128 -20.22 10.12 -57.72
N TRP A 129 -20.66 10.47 -56.52
CA TRP A 129 -21.88 9.98 -55.87
C TRP A 129 -23.04 10.95 -56.09
N ASP A 130 -23.34 11.24 -57.36
CA ASP A 130 -24.59 11.90 -57.75
C ASP A 130 -25.36 10.93 -58.63
N GLU A 131 -26.42 10.33 -58.08
CA GLU A 131 -27.73 10.14 -58.72
C GLU A 131 -28.57 9.09 -57.99
N GLY A 132 -29.79 9.49 -57.61
CA GLY A 132 -30.94 8.60 -57.55
C GLY A 132 -31.29 8.03 -56.17
N VAL A 133 -32.01 8.81 -55.36
CA VAL A 133 -32.98 8.22 -54.41
C VAL A 133 -34.32 8.90 -54.61
N ASP A 134 -35.16 8.20 -55.35
CA ASP A 134 -36.57 8.50 -55.56
C ASP A 134 -37.37 8.38 -54.26
N GLU A 135 -38.29 9.33 -54.09
CA GLU A 135 -39.62 9.20 -53.47
C GLU A 135 -39.80 8.18 -52.32
N VAL A 136 -39.49 8.61 -51.09
CA VAL A 136 -40.04 7.97 -49.89
C VAL A 136 -41.49 8.40 -49.73
N LYS A 137 -42.42 7.51 -50.09
CA LYS A 137 -43.85 7.62 -49.78
C LYS A 137 -44.08 7.54 -48.28
N GLU A 138 -44.54 8.63 -47.68
CA GLU A 138 -45.15 8.65 -46.35
C GLU A 138 -46.47 7.87 -46.37
N GLY A 139 -46.61 6.92 -45.44
CA GLY A 139 -47.92 6.37 -45.07
C GLY A 139 -47.97 4.85 -44.97
N MET A 140 -47.50 4.30 -43.85
CA MET A 140 -48.13 3.12 -43.23
C MET A 140 -48.10 3.27 -41.70
N PRO A 141 -49.25 3.13 -41.00
CA PRO A 141 -49.30 3.24 -39.55
C PRO A 141 -48.78 1.94 -38.94
N PHE A 142 -47.60 1.97 -38.35
CA PHE A 142 -47.10 0.87 -37.53
C PHE A 142 -47.98 0.76 -36.28
N THR A 143 -48.68 -0.37 -36.17
CA THR A 143 -49.37 -0.77 -34.95
C THR A 143 -48.30 -1.25 -33.97
N GLU A 144 -48.12 -0.54 -32.87
CA GLU A 144 -47.25 -0.95 -31.76
C GLU A 144 -47.71 -2.32 -31.23
N VAL A 145 -46.91 -3.35 -31.50
CA VAL A 145 -47.04 -4.66 -30.86
C VAL A 145 -46.08 -4.66 -29.68
N GLU A 146 -46.62 -4.68 -28.47
CA GLU A 146 -45.82 -4.77 -27.26
C GLU A 146 -45.02 -6.10 -27.23
N PRO A 147 -43.71 -6.06 -26.96
CA PRO A 147 -42.89 -7.26 -26.93
C PRO A 147 -43.28 -8.18 -25.76
N PRO A 148 -43.30 -9.52 -25.96
CA PRO A 148 -43.76 -10.47 -24.96
C PRO A 148 -42.86 -10.44 -23.71
N ARG A 149 -43.51 -10.29 -22.56
CA ARG A 149 -42.90 -10.37 -21.22
C ARG A 149 -42.38 -11.79 -20.98
N ILE A 150 -41.06 -11.94 -20.98
CA ILE A 150 -40.39 -13.19 -20.59
C ILE A 150 -40.44 -13.28 -19.06
N VAL A 151 -41.30 -14.15 -18.53
CA VAL A 151 -41.32 -14.51 -17.11
C VAL A 151 -40.31 -15.65 -16.92
N ALA A 152 -39.08 -15.30 -16.54
CA ALA A 152 -38.10 -16.29 -16.11
C ALA A 152 -38.20 -16.45 -14.59
N GLU A 153 -38.82 -17.55 -14.14
CA GLU A 153 -38.70 -18.04 -12.77
C GLU A 153 -37.28 -18.60 -12.57
N ALA A 154 -36.35 -17.71 -12.23
CA ALA A 154 -35.07 -18.09 -11.67
C ALA A 154 -35.19 -18.03 -10.15
N HIS A 155 -34.99 -19.17 -9.48
CA HIS A 155 -34.68 -19.22 -8.06
C HIS A 155 -33.30 -18.58 -7.83
N ALA A 156 -33.26 -17.26 -7.90
CA ALA A 156 -32.14 -16.46 -7.44
C ALA A 156 -32.10 -16.57 -5.92
N ILE A 157 -31.11 -17.29 -5.39
CA ILE A 157 -30.63 -17.04 -4.03
C ILE A 157 -30.16 -15.59 -4.08
N LYS A 158 -31.00 -14.67 -3.61
CA LYS A 158 -30.63 -13.27 -3.40
C LYS A 158 -29.60 -13.26 -2.27
N VAL A 159 -28.35 -13.52 -2.61
CA VAL A 159 -27.24 -13.14 -1.74
C VAL A 159 -27.27 -11.63 -1.74
N SER A 160 -27.85 -11.07 -0.68
CA SER A 160 -27.85 -9.64 -0.43
C SER A 160 -26.41 -9.15 -0.44
N THR A 161 -26.15 -7.99 -1.04
CA THR A 161 -24.83 -7.32 -0.96
C THR A 161 -24.38 -7.15 0.50
N ASP A 162 -25.34 -7.02 1.43
CA ASP A 162 -25.06 -6.99 2.87
C ASP A 162 -24.53 -8.31 3.43
N ASP A 163 -24.94 -9.46 2.90
CA ASP A 163 -24.46 -10.78 3.35
C ASP A 163 -23.06 -11.10 2.81
N ALA A 164 -22.72 -10.62 1.61
CA ALA A 164 -21.36 -10.73 1.09
C ALA A 164 -20.39 -9.80 1.85
N LEU A 165 -20.85 -8.60 2.21
CA LEU A 165 -20.02 -7.61 2.91
C LEU A 165 -19.90 -7.89 4.42
N SER A 166 -20.85 -8.60 5.04
CA SER A 166 -20.72 -9.05 6.44
C SER A 166 -19.69 -10.18 6.60
N HIS A 167 -19.53 -11.00 5.57
CA HIS A 167 -18.53 -12.07 5.53
C HIS A 167 -17.10 -11.57 5.23
N LEU A 168 -16.95 -10.46 4.50
CA LEU A 168 -15.64 -9.90 4.14
C LEU A 168 -15.04 -8.98 5.22
N PHE A 169 -15.86 -8.41 6.10
CA PHE A 169 -15.41 -7.48 7.15
C PHE A 169 -16.08 -7.78 8.50
N PRO A 170 -15.64 -8.84 9.23
CA PRO A 170 -16.30 -9.30 10.45
C PRO A 170 -16.14 -8.38 11.68
N GLU A 171 -15.24 -7.40 11.63
CA GLU A 171 -14.88 -6.60 12.81
C GLU A 171 -15.00 -5.10 12.54
N GLY A 172 -16.13 -4.51 12.93
CA GLY A 172 -16.31 -3.19 13.55
C GLY A 172 -15.55 -1.94 13.06
N GLN A 173 -14.82 -1.96 11.96
CA GLN A 173 -14.06 -0.83 11.45
C GLN A 173 -14.88 -0.06 10.40
N ASP A 174 -15.29 1.13 10.84
CA ASP A 174 -15.65 2.32 10.09
C ASP A 174 -16.59 2.16 8.88
N ASN A 175 -17.88 2.26 9.17
CA ASN A 175 -18.93 2.52 8.17
C ASN A 175 -18.61 3.73 7.27
N ALA A 176 -17.79 4.68 7.73
CA ALA A 176 -17.32 5.81 6.93
C ALA A 176 -16.41 5.38 5.76
N THR A 177 -15.54 4.39 5.98
CA THR A 177 -14.69 3.82 4.93
C THR A 177 -15.52 2.97 3.98
N ARG A 178 -16.56 2.30 4.51
CA ARG A 178 -17.51 1.49 3.73
C ARG A 178 -18.36 2.36 2.81
N ASP A 179 -18.90 3.48 3.31
CA ASP A 179 -19.62 4.49 2.49
C ASP A 179 -18.70 5.24 1.53
N ALA A 180 -17.41 5.39 1.87
CA ALA A 180 -16.40 5.94 0.98
C ALA A 180 -16.06 5.01 -0.21
N VAL A 181 -16.26 3.70 -0.03
CA VAL A 181 -15.88 2.69 -1.02
C VAL A 181 -17.09 2.21 -1.84
N THR A 182 -18.31 2.23 -1.29
CA THR A 182 -19.53 1.80 -2.01
C THR A 182 -19.82 2.63 -3.25
N HIS A 183 -19.49 3.93 -3.26
CA HIS A 183 -19.65 4.75 -4.47
C HIS A 183 -18.54 4.58 -5.51
N LEU A 184 -17.43 3.90 -5.15
CA LEU A 184 -16.37 3.51 -6.09
C LEU A 184 -16.73 2.23 -6.86
N PHE A 185 -17.76 1.51 -6.41
CA PHE A 185 -18.29 0.31 -7.06
C PHE A 185 -19.80 0.43 -7.30
N PRO A 186 -20.28 1.36 -8.17
CA PRO A 186 -21.68 1.33 -8.57
C PRO A 186 -21.99 -0.05 -9.17
N GLU A 187 -23.12 -0.63 -8.75
CA GLU A 187 -23.60 -1.99 -9.04
C GLU A 187 -23.65 -2.27 -10.55
N GLY A 188 -22.50 -2.62 -11.13
CA GLY A 188 -22.35 -2.74 -12.57
C GLY A 188 -20.88 -2.95 -12.92
N ARG A 189 -20.50 -4.21 -13.08
CA ARG A 189 -19.17 -4.65 -13.53
C ARG A 189 -18.57 -3.71 -14.59
N GLY A 190 -17.33 -3.28 -14.36
CA GLY A 190 -16.31 -3.48 -15.40
C GLY A 190 -15.70 -2.25 -16.05
N SER A 191 -15.49 -1.14 -15.34
CA SER A 191 -14.39 -0.25 -15.73
C SER A 191 -13.74 0.39 -14.52
N THR A 192 -12.67 -0.23 -14.01
CA THR A 192 -11.78 0.45 -13.06
C THR A 192 -11.08 1.57 -13.82
N SER A 193 -11.55 2.80 -13.66
CA SER A 193 -10.85 3.96 -14.20
C SER A 193 -9.45 4.06 -13.58
N ALA A 194 -8.49 4.66 -14.30
CA ALA A 194 -7.14 4.87 -13.74
C ALA A 194 -7.17 5.62 -12.39
N THR A 195 -8.16 6.51 -12.22
CA THR A 195 -8.41 7.22 -10.97
C THR A 195 -8.80 6.29 -9.83
N PHE A 196 -9.53 5.21 -10.08
CA PHE A 196 -9.86 4.23 -9.04
C PHE A 196 -8.60 3.55 -8.51
N ILE A 197 -7.70 3.12 -9.40
CA ILE A 197 -6.43 2.48 -9.00
C ILE A 197 -5.61 3.44 -8.14
N ASP A 198 -5.51 4.71 -8.54
CA ASP A 198 -4.74 5.70 -7.78
C ASP A 198 -5.42 6.08 -6.46
N VAL A 199 -6.76 6.02 -6.38
CA VAL A 199 -7.53 6.21 -5.13
C VAL A 199 -7.34 5.03 -4.18
N VAL A 200 -7.40 3.80 -4.68
CA VAL A 200 -7.23 2.58 -3.86
C VAL A 200 -5.81 2.43 -3.36
N VAL A 201 -4.81 2.69 -4.21
CA VAL A 201 -3.41 2.67 -3.79
C VAL A 201 -3.15 3.81 -2.81
N GLY A 202 -3.78 4.96 -3.03
CA GLY A 202 -3.58 6.16 -2.24
C GLY A 202 -2.12 6.65 -2.30
N LYS A 203 -1.84 7.78 -1.64
CA LYS A 203 -0.46 8.08 -1.27
C LYS A 203 -0.22 7.39 0.06
N PRO A 204 0.66 6.40 0.16
CA PRO A 204 0.92 5.82 1.47
C PRO A 204 1.46 6.91 2.38
N SER A 205 0.87 7.03 3.57
CA SER A 205 1.47 7.82 4.63
C SER A 205 2.64 7.02 5.18
N LYS A 206 3.75 7.71 5.48
CA LYS A 206 4.81 7.08 6.27
C LYS A 206 4.18 6.63 7.59
N ILE A 207 4.36 5.35 7.93
CA ILE A 207 3.93 4.81 9.22
C ILE A 207 4.74 5.55 10.27
N SER A 208 4.05 6.43 10.98
CA SER A 208 4.58 7.17 12.11
C SER A 208 3.67 6.90 13.30
N ILE A 209 4.26 7.01 14.49
CA ILE A 209 3.55 6.75 15.74
C ILE A 209 2.49 7.84 15.89
N ARG A 210 1.22 7.48 15.68
CA ARG A 210 0.10 8.45 15.68
C ARG A 210 -0.19 9.04 17.05
N SER A 211 0.14 8.31 18.10
CA SER A 211 -0.04 8.75 19.47
C SER A 211 1.33 8.93 20.12
N PRO A 212 1.67 10.13 20.64
CA PRO A 212 2.88 10.28 21.43
C PRO A 212 2.85 9.19 22.51
N LEU A 213 3.95 8.46 22.65
CA LEU A 213 4.06 7.35 23.59
C LEU A 213 3.57 7.83 24.95
N LYS A 214 2.39 7.39 25.39
CA LYS A 214 1.78 7.87 26.63
C LYS A 214 2.68 7.56 27.84
N GLU A 215 3.49 6.51 27.70
CA GLU A 215 4.57 6.11 28.60
C GLU A 215 5.69 7.16 28.75
N TRP A 216 5.79 8.13 27.84
CA TRP A 216 6.85 9.13 27.82
C TRP A 216 6.58 10.34 28.68
N GLU A 217 5.34 10.81 28.70
CA GLU A 217 5.02 12.04 29.42
C GLU A 217 4.85 11.72 30.90
N HIS A 218 4.25 10.58 31.24
CA HIS A 218 4.01 10.20 32.62
C HIS A 218 3.96 8.68 32.75
N ALA A 219 4.87 8.10 33.54
CA ALA A 219 4.71 6.72 34.01
C ALA A 219 3.44 6.66 34.86
N SER A 220 2.31 6.39 34.23
CA SER A 220 1.02 6.32 34.90
C SER A 220 0.83 4.91 35.43
N CYS A 221 0.39 4.82 36.68
CA CYS A 221 0.09 3.53 37.29
C CYS A 221 -0.95 2.80 36.42
N PRO A 222 -0.68 1.57 35.95
CA PRO A 222 -1.61 0.84 35.10
C PRO A 222 -2.97 0.56 35.76
N ASN A 223 -3.07 0.69 37.09
CA ASN A 223 -4.29 0.40 37.84
C ASN A 223 -5.12 1.64 38.19
N CYS A 224 -4.53 2.85 38.26
CA CYS A 224 -5.27 4.05 38.66
C CYS A 224 -5.04 5.27 37.75
N GLY A 225 -4.16 5.19 36.75
CA GLY A 225 -3.90 6.27 35.81
C GLY A 225 -3.19 7.50 36.41
N VAL A 226 -2.93 7.50 37.72
CA VAL A 226 -2.15 8.55 38.40
C VAL A 226 -0.72 8.47 37.87
N ALA A 227 -0.23 9.59 37.33
CA ALA A 227 1.16 9.80 36.99
C ALA A 227 2.00 9.60 38.26
N ILE A 228 2.79 8.53 38.33
CA ILE A 228 3.59 8.17 39.51
C ILE A 228 4.71 9.20 39.72
N THR A 229 5.04 10.01 38.72
CA THR A 229 6.17 10.94 38.78
C THR A 229 5.70 12.39 38.64
N SER A 230 5.27 13.00 39.74
CA SER A 230 5.40 14.46 39.92
C SER A 230 6.86 14.89 40.14
N ASP A 231 7.75 13.93 40.40
CA ASP A 231 9.08 14.19 40.98
C ASP A 231 10.18 14.47 39.95
N GLY A 232 9.84 14.59 38.66
CA GLY A 232 10.83 14.88 37.61
C GLY A 232 11.92 13.82 37.47
N PHE A 233 11.65 12.57 37.90
CA PHE A 233 12.62 11.49 37.84
C PHE A 233 12.90 11.09 36.38
N GLU A 234 14.04 11.52 35.87
CA GLU A 234 14.53 11.14 34.55
C GLU A 234 15.24 9.79 34.62
N TYR A 235 14.81 8.84 33.78
CA TYR A 235 15.45 7.53 33.74
C TYR A 235 16.89 7.66 33.22
N PRO A 236 17.85 6.91 33.80
CA PRO A 236 19.20 6.86 33.27
C PRO A 236 19.23 6.36 31.80
N PRO A 237 20.18 6.81 30.96
CA PRO A 237 20.25 6.44 29.53
C PRO A 237 20.22 4.94 29.23
N TYR A 238 20.83 4.11 30.09
CA TYR A 238 20.86 2.66 29.91
C TYR A 238 19.47 2.01 29.99
N VAL A 239 18.51 2.63 30.68
CA VAL A 239 17.13 2.13 30.79
C VAL A 239 16.43 2.34 29.45
N PHE A 240 16.56 3.52 28.84
CA PHE A 240 16.03 3.79 27.50
C PHE A 240 16.65 2.86 26.45
N ASP A 241 17.94 2.56 26.56
CA ASP A 241 18.61 1.58 25.68
C ASP A 241 18.01 0.17 25.82
N ALA A 242 17.82 -0.31 27.05
CA ALA A 242 17.22 -1.62 27.30
C ALA A 242 15.75 -1.70 26.81
N MET A 243 14.97 -0.65 27.03
CA MET A 243 13.60 -0.55 26.52
C MET A 243 13.56 -0.53 24.99
N GLY A 244 14.47 0.23 24.35
CA GLY A 244 14.60 0.29 22.91
C GLY A 244 14.91 -1.09 22.30
N LYS A 245 15.85 -1.83 22.90
CA LYS A 245 16.18 -3.21 22.50
C LYS A 245 14.97 -4.14 22.63
N ALA A 246 14.26 -4.12 23.76
CA ALA A 246 13.08 -4.96 23.94
C ALA A 246 11.97 -4.66 22.91
N ARG A 247 11.75 -3.38 22.55
CA ARG A 247 10.78 -2.98 21.51
C ARG A 247 11.25 -3.42 20.12
N SER A 248 12.55 -3.32 19.84
CA SER A 248 13.18 -3.79 18.60
C SER A 248 13.03 -5.30 18.44
N ASP A 249 13.30 -6.09 19.48
CA ASP A 249 13.17 -7.54 19.46
C ASP A 249 11.69 -7.98 19.29
N TYR A 250 10.76 -7.24 19.90
CA TYR A 250 9.33 -7.47 19.66
C TYR A 250 8.91 -7.12 18.23
N GLY A 251 9.47 -6.06 17.65
CA GLY A 251 9.31 -5.74 16.23
C GLY A 251 9.77 -6.90 15.33
N ASP A 252 10.91 -7.54 15.65
CA ASP A 252 11.40 -8.71 14.90
C ASP A 252 10.45 -9.91 15.00
N GLN A 253 9.81 -10.10 16.15
CA GLN A 253 8.75 -11.11 16.32
C GLN A 253 7.55 -10.81 15.43
N LEU A 254 7.03 -9.57 15.47
CA LEU A 254 5.92 -9.14 14.61
C LEU A 254 6.22 -9.28 13.13
N LEU A 255 7.46 -9.01 12.73
CA LEU A 255 7.90 -9.17 11.34
C LEU A 255 7.86 -10.64 10.90
N ARG A 256 8.24 -11.58 11.78
CA ARG A 256 8.09 -13.03 11.54
C ARG A 256 6.63 -13.44 11.41
N ASP A 257 5.76 -12.81 12.19
CA ASP A 257 4.31 -13.06 12.19
C ASP A 257 3.58 -12.35 11.03
N ARG A 258 4.31 -11.67 10.13
CA ARG A 258 3.81 -10.88 8.99
C ARG A 258 2.97 -9.66 9.36
N GLU A 259 3.05 -9.20 10.60
CA GLU A 259 2.42 -7.97 11.06
C GLU A 259 3.32 -6.75 10.75
N HIS A 260 3.55 -6.51 9.46
CA HIS A 260 4.57 -5.55 8.99
C HIS A 260 4.36 -4.11 9.50
N GLU A 261 3.12 -3.61 9.49
CA GLU A 261 2.81 -2.25 9.93
C GLU A 261 3.13 -2.06 11.41
N ARG A 262 2.69 -3.01 12.25
CA ARG A 262 2.96 -3.00 13.69
C ARG A 262 4.46 -3.15 13.95
N ALA A 263 5.18 -3.99 13.21
CA ALA A 263 6.63 -4.12 13.34
C ALA A 263 7.32 -2.77 13.13
N ILE A 264 6.96 -2.03 12.06
CA ILE A 264 7.52 -0.71 11.75
C ILE A 264 7.20 0.31 12.85
N GLU A 265 5.99 0.31 13.40
CA GLU A 265 5.64 1.16 14.55
C GLU A 265 6.55 0.91 15.76
N TYR A 266 6.79 -0.36 16.09
CA TYR A 266 7.67 -0.73 17.20
C TYR A 266 9.14 -0.36 16.95
N TYR A 267 9.61 -0.43 15.71
CA TYR A 267 10.96 0.04 15.36
C TYR A 267 11.08 1.58 15.44
N GLU A 268 10.07 2.34 15.01
CA GLU A 268 10.03 3.79 15.21
C GLU A 268 10.01 4.12 16.73
N MET A 269 9.27 3.35 17.54
CA MET A 269 9.27 3.52 19.01
C MET A 269 10.66 3.24 19.59
N ALA A 270 11.33 2.18 19.13
CA ALA A 270 12.68 1.85 19.54
C ALA A 270 13.69 2.95 19.15
N LYS A 271 13.60 3.49 17.93
CA LYS A 271 14.42 4.61 17.46
C LYS A 271 14.30 5.81 18.37
N MET A 272 13.08 6.21 18.72
CA MET A 272 12.83 7.33 19.61
C MET A 272 13.39 7.11 21.03
N LEU A 273 13.40 5.86 21.53
CA LEU A 273 14.05 5.50 22.80
C LEU A 273 15.58 5.58 22.70
N PHE A 274 16.15 5.13 21.58
CA PHE A 274 17.60 5.21 21.36
C PHE A 274 18.09 6.66 21.20
N GLU A 275 17.30 7.53 20.57
CA GLU A 275 17.55 8.98 20.50
C GLU A 275 17.65 9.60 21.90
N LYS A 276 16.76 9.23 22.82
CA LYS A 276 16.83 9.65 24.23
C LYS A 276 18.05 9.11 24.96
N SER A 277 18.47 7.88 24.67
CA SER A 277 19.67 7.31 25.28
C SER A 277 20.98 7.94 24.76
N GLY A 278 20.95 8.62 23.61
CA GLY A 278 22.14 9.14 22.94
C GLY A 278 22.99 8.07 22.24
N THR A 279 22.48 6.85 22.03
CA THR A 279 23.24 5.74 21.45
C THR A 279 23.11 5.69 19.92
N GLU A 280 23.97 6.42 19.21
CA GLU A 280 23.94 6.54 17.74
C GLU A 280 23.93 5.20 16.99
N LYS A 281 24.67 4.20 17.50
CA LYS A 281 24.73 2.85 16.90
C LYS A 281 23.35 2.20 16.85
N ASN A 282 22.57 2.34 17.91
CA ASN A 282 21.25 1.70 18.01
C ASN A 282 20.18 2.49 17.26
N ILE A 283 20.35 3.81 17.12
CA ILE A 283 19.53 4.64 16.22
C ILE A 283 19.71 4.17 14.77
N ALA A 284 20.95 3.97 14.33
CA ALA A 284 21.26 3.47 13.00
C ALA A 284 20.73 2.03 12.78
N GLU A 285 20.81 1.17 13.80
CA GLU A 285 20.23 -0.17 13.74
C GLU A 285 18.70 -0.13 13.62
N ALA A 286 18.02 0.69 14.41
CA ALA A 286 16.56 0.84 14.34
C ALA A 286 16.11 1.37 12.96
N LEU A 287 16.84 2.31 12.37
CA LEU A 287 16.59 2.78 11.01
C LEU A 287 16.71 1.65 9.97
N ARG A 288 17.76 0.81 10.07
CA ARG A 288 17.90 -0.36 9.19
C ARG A 288 16.74 -1.34 9.35
N LYS A 289 16.25 -1.55 10.59
CA LYS A 289 15.09 -2.42 10.84
C LYS A 289 13.78 -1.84 10.30
N ILE A 290 13.60 -0.51 10.37
CA ILE A 290 12.48 0.18 9.70
C ILE A 290 12.52 -0.08 8.19
N ASP A 291 13.69 0.10 7.56
CA ASP A 291 13.87 -0.16 6.12
C ASP A 291 13.57 -1.63 5.78
N LEU A 292 14.02 -2.58 6.61
CA LEU A 292 13.72 -4.00 6.46
C LEU A 292 12.22 -4.29 6.58
N GLY A 293 11.53 -3.62 7.52
CA GLY A 293 10.07 -3.74 7.67
C GLY A 293 9.32 -3.29 6.42
N TYR A 294 9.68 -2.14 5.85
CA TYR A 294 9.11 -1.67 4.58
C TYR A 294 9.45 -2.59 3.40
N ASP A 295 10.68 -3.11 3.34
CA ASP A 295 11.12 -4.04 2.29
C ASP A 295 10.30 -5.34 2.31
N ALA A 296 10.09 -5.91 3.51
CA ALA A 296 9.27 -7.11 3.70
C ALA A 296 7.80 -6.88 3.35
N MET A 297 7.23 -5.74 3.75
CA MET A 297 5.84 -5.38 3.44
C MET A 297 5.64 -5.16 1.93
N ALA A 298 6.60 -4.52 1.26
CA ALA A 298 6.55 -4.32 -0.18
C ALA A 298 6.70 -5.66 -0.94
N GLN A 299 7.57 -6.56 -0.47
CA GLN A 299 7.73 -7.90 -1.05
C GLN A 299 6.45 -8.73 -0.91
N PHE A 300 5.77 -8.65 0.23
CA PHE A 300 4.49 -9.32 0.44
C PHE A 300 3.46 -8.92 -0.62
N HIS A 301 3.27 -7.61 -0.85
CA HIS A 301 2.37 -7.13 -1.90
C HIS A 301 2.84 -7.47 -3.32
N TYR A 302 4.15 -7.57 -3.55
CA TYR A 302 4.68 -8.05 -4.83
C TYR A 302 4.30 -9.52 -5.07
N ASP A 303 4.40 -10.38 -4.06
CA ASP A 303 4.07 -11.80 -4.16
C ASP A 303 2.55 -12.02 -4.32
N GLU A 304 1.72 -11.21 -3.65
CA GLU A 304 0.28 -11.17 -3.87
C GLU A 304 -0.06 -10.75 -5.32
N ALA A 305 0.64 -9.75 -5.85
CA ALA A 305 0.44 -9.30 -7.23
C ALA A 305 0.74 -10.41 -8.25
N GLU A 306 1.84 -11.15 -8.06
CA GLU A 306 2.21 -12.31 -8.89
C GLU A 306 1.18 -13.45 -8.76
N THR A 307 0.57 -13.62 -7.58
CA THR A 307 -0.51 -14.60 -7.37
C THR A 307 -1.76 -14.21 -8.16
N HIS A 308 -2.22 -12.96 -8.05
CA HIS A 308 -3.35 -12.46 -8.83
C HIS A 308 -3.10 -12.49 -10.34
N LEU A 309 -1.85 -12.24 -10.77
CA LEU A 309 -1.48 -12.36 -12.18
C LEU A 309 -1.66 -13.80 -12.70
N LYS A 310 -1.29 -14.81 -11.90
CA LYS A 310 -1.47 -16.23 -12.25
C LYS A 310 -2.94 -16.63 -12.32
N GLU A 311 -3.78 -16.02 -11.48
CA GLU A 311 -5.23 -16.23 -11.48
C GLU A 311 -5.95 -15.52 -12.64
N GLY A 312 -5.27 -14.60 -13.35
CA GLY A 312 -5.88 -13.76 -14.38
C GLY A 312 -6.63 -12.54 -13.83
N ASN A 313 -6.47 -12.24 -12.54
CA ASN A 313 -7.03 -11.07 -11.87
C ASN A 313 -6.17 -9.82 -12.12
N PHE A 314 -6.12 -9.37 -13.38
CA PHE A 314 -5.18 -8.33 -13.82
C PHE A 314 -5.32 -6.99 -13.09
N GLU A 315 -6.55 -6.59 -12.75
CA GLU A 315 -6.82 -5.35 -12.01
C GLU A 315 -6.12 -5.34 -10.65
N TRP A 316 -6.34 -6.39 -9.86
CA TRP A 316 -5.74 -6.56 -8.55
C TRP A 316 -4.22 -6.71 -8.63
N ALA A 317 -3.71 -7.43 -9.63
CA ALA A 317 -2.27 -7.53 -9.85
C ALA A 317 -1.62 -6.15 -10.07
N VAL A 318 -2.22 -5.29 -10.90
CA VAL A 318 -1.71 -3.92 -11.12
C VAL A 318 -1.76 -3.08 -9.84
N VAL A 319 -2.87 -3.14 -9.10
CA VAL A 319 -3.04 -2.41 -7.83
C VAL A 319 -1.94 -2.82 -6.85
N GLN A 320 -1.69 -4.11 -6.70
CA GLN A 320 -0.69 -4.63 -5.76
C GLN A 320 0.75 -4.28 -6.19
N PHE A 321 1.09 -4.37 -7.48
CA PHE A 321 2.42 -3.91 -7.96
C PHE A 321 2.63 -2.41 -7.74
N LYS A 322 1.58 -1.58 -7.93
CA LYS A 322 1.65 -0.16 -7.60
C LYS A 322 1.82 0.06 -6.10
N LYS A 323 1.07 -0.65 -5.25
CA LYS A 323 1.21 -0.56 -3.78
C LYS A 323 2.62 -0.93 -3.33
N ALA A 324 3.17 -2.03 -3.84
CA ALA A 324 4.56 -2.42 -3.59
C ALA A 324 5.56 -1.34 -4.01
N ARG A 325 5.36 -0.72 -5.20
CA ARG A 325 6.20 0.40 -5.67
C ARG A 325 6.19 1.57 -4.70
N GLU A 326 5.01 1.99 -4.24
CA GLU A 326 4.88 3.12 -3.32
C GLU A 326 5.52 2.81 -1.96
N LEU A 327 5.38 1.58 -1.45
CA LEU A 327 6.06 1.17 -0.21
C LEU A 327 7.59 1.18 -0.36
N TYR A 328 8.11 0.74 -1.50
CA TYR A 328 9.55 0.85 -1.78
C TYR A 328 10.04 2.30 -1.87
N MET A 329 9.17 3.33 -1.96
CA MET A 329 9.59 4.73 -1.85
C MET A 329 10.09 5.11 -0.46
N PHE A 330 9.69 4.38 0.57
CA PHE A 330 10.23 4.55 1.92
C PHE A 330 11.55 3.80 2.14
N THR A 331 11.93 2.93 1.21
CA THR A 331 13.21 2.21 1.23
C THR A 331 14.25 2.91 0.37
N THR A 332 15.53 2.59 0.60
CA THR A 332 16.64 3.15 -0.18
C THR A 332 16.85 2.48 -1.55
N ASP A 333 16.18 1.35 -1.83
CA ASP A 333 16.41 0.57 -3.06
C ASP A 333 15.61 1.10 -4.27
N ALA A 334 16.28 1.89 -5.11
CA ALA A 334 15.71 2.38 -6.37
C ALA A 334 15.50 1.29 -7.43
N LYS A 335 16.25 0.18 -7.39
CA LYS A 335 16.14 -0.91 -8.37
C LYS A 335 14.85 -1.69 -8.16
N LYS A 336 14.50 -2.01 -6.91
CA LYS A 336 13.23 -2.68 -6.57
C LYS A 336 12.02 -1.84 -6.97
N ARG A 337 12.08 -0.51 -6.77
CA ARG A 337 11.04 0.42 -7.26
C ARG A 337 10.85 0.37 -8.76
N ALA A 338 11.95 0.46 -9.51
CA ALA A 338 11.92 0.40 -10.97
C ALA A 338 11.35 -0.94 -11.46
N ARG A 339 11.75 -2.04 -10.82
CA ARG A 339 11.23 -3.39 -11.12
C ARG A 339 9.72 -3.51 -10.92
N CYS A 340 9.18 -2.93 -9.84
CA CYS A 340 7.72 -2.93 -9.61
C CYS A 340 6.97 -2.12 -10.68
N ALA A 341 7.51 -0.96 -11.08
CA ALA A 341 6.93 -0.14 -12.14
C ALA A 341 6.99 -0.84 -13.51
N GLU A 342 8.09 -1.53 -13.81
CA GLU A 342 8.21 -2.37 -15.00
C GLU A 342 7.22 -3.52 -14.99
N ARG A 343 7.12 -4.27 -13.88
CA ARG A 343 6.14 -5.34 -13.75
C ARG A 343 4.70 -4.87 -13.92
N ALA A 344 4.33 -3.74 -13.33
CA ALA A 344 2.99 -3.17 -13.53
C ALA A 344 2.70 -2.90 -15.02
N ARG A 345 3.67 -2.36 -15.78
CA ARG A 345 3.53 -2.15 -17.23
C ARG A 345 3.40 -3.45 -18.00
N GLU A 346 4.15 -4.48 -17.62
CA GLU A 346 4.04 -5.80 -18.23
C GLU A 346 2.66 -6.43 -17.98
N VAL A 347 2.10 -6.30 -16.77
CA VAL A 347 0.73 -6.75 -16.48
C VAL A 347 -0.29 -6.05 -17.36
N TYR A 348 -0.17 -4.74 -17.57
CA TYR A 348 -1.03 -4.01 -18.50
C TYR A 348 -0.94 -4.54 -19.93
N ALA A 349 0.25 -4.91 -20.40
CA ALA A 349 0.43 -5.51 -21.72
C ALA A 349 -0.21 -6.91 -21.81
N ILE A 350 -0.06 -7.74 -20.77
CA ILE A 350 -0.69 -9.07 -20.70
C ILE A 350 -2.23 -8.93 -20.67
N TRP A 351 -2.74 -8.00 -19.89
CA TRP A 351 -4.17 -7.71 -19.80
C TRP A 351 -4.72 -7.22 -21.15
N GLY A 352 -4.02 -6.29 -21.81
CA GLY A 352 -4.38 -5.82 -23.15
C GLY A 352 -4.45 -6.96 -24.17
N LYS A 353 -3.51 -7.91 -24.09
CA LYS A 353 -3.53 -9.12 -24.95
C LYS A 353 -4.73 -10.02 -24.66
N ALA A 354 -5.05 -10.27 -23.40
CA ALA A 354 -6.22 -11.08 -23.04
C ALA A 354 -7.54 -10.46 -23.55
N LEU A 355 -7.66 -9.12 -23.48
CA LEU A 355 -8.80 -8.39 -24.04
C LEU A 355 -8.84 -8.45 -25.57
N GLU A 356 -7.67 -8.38 -26.23
CA GLU A 356 -7.54 -8.55 -27.68
C GLU A 356 -8.00 -9.96 -28.12
N ASP A 357 -7.61 -11.01 -27.40
CA ASP A 357 -8.02 -12.39 -27.68
C ASP A 357 -9.55 -12.58 -27.50
N GLN A 358 -10.15 -11.91 -26.51
CA GLN A 358 -11.60 -11.87 -26.32
C GLN A 358 -12.32 -11.13 -27.46
N ALA A 359 -11.77 -9.98 -27.88
CA ALA A 359 -12.30 -9.21 -29.01
C ALA A 359 -12.23 -10.01 -30.33
N ASP A 360 -11.10 -10.67 -30.58
CA ASP A 360 -10.91 -11.56 -31.74
C ASP A 360 -11.95 -12.71 -31.72
N SER A 361 -12.31 -13.22 -30.54
CA SER A 361 -13.34 -14.26 -30.37
C SER A 361 -14.75 -13.73 -30.65
N LEU A 362 -15.11 -12.55 -30.12
CA LEU A 362 -16.39 -11.90 -30.38
C LEU A 362 -16.57 -11.52 -31.86
N ALA A 363 -15.48 -11.12 -32.53
CA ALA A 363 -15.49 -10.82 -33.95
C ALA A 363 -15.80 -12.09 -34.78
N LYS A 364 -15.29 -13.26 -34.39
CA LYS A 364 -15.63 -14.55 -35.02
C LYS A 364 -17.10 -14.93 -34.81
N GLU A 365 -17.68 -14.56 -33.66
CA GLU A 365 -19.10 -14.74 -33.36
C GLU A 365 -20.02 -13.71 -34.05
N THR A 366 -19.50 -12.86 -34.94
CA THR A 366 -20.23 -11.77 -35.63
C THR A 366 -20.78 -10.66 -34.72
N LYS A 367 -20.34 -10.60 -33.45
CA LYS A 367 -20.68 -9.52 -32.50
C LYS A 367 -19.72 -8.33 -32.66
N THR A 368 -19.82 -7.64 -33.79
CA THR A 368 -18.86 -6.58 -34.18
C THR A 368 -18.81 -5.39 -33.21
N ARG A 369 -19.96 -4.95 -32.70
CA ARG A 369 -20.05 -3.83 -31.74
C ARG A 369 -19.32 -4.14 -30.43
N ASP A 370 -19.53 -5.34 -29.88
CA ASP A 370 -18.90 -5.75 -28.63
C ASP A 370 -17.39 -5.98 -28.82
N ALA A 371 -17.00 -6.54 -29.97
CA ALA A 371 -15.59 -6.68 -30.34
C ALA A 371 -14.88 -5.31 -30.43
N LEU A 372 -15.52 -4.31 -31.05
CA LEU A 372 -14.98 -2.94 -31.15
C LEU A 372 -14.75 -2.33 -29.76
N ALA A 373 -15.71 -2.47 -28.84
CA ALA A 373 -15.57 -2.01 -27.46
C ALA A 373 -14.38 -2.68 -26.76
N LYS A 374 -14.24 -4.01 -26.90
CA LYS A 374 -13.10 -4.73 -26.33
C LYS A 374 -11.75 -4.36 -26.93
N TYR A 375 -11.67 -4.08 -28.23
CA TYR A 375 -10.44 -3.54 -28.81
C TYR A 375 -10.10 -2.15 -28.27
N GLN A 376 -11.10 -1.28 -28.05
CA GLN A 376 -10.86 0.05 -27.47
C GLN A 376 -10.36 -0.05 -26.01
N GLU A 377 -10.93 -0.97 -25.22
CA GLU A 377 -10.45 -1.28 -23.87
C GLU A 377 -8.99 -1.79 -23.91
N ALA A 378 -8.69 -2.77 -24.78
CA ALA A 378 -7.34 -3.29 -24.96
C ALA A 378 -6.34 -2.18 -25.36
N ALA A 379 -6.74 -1.26 -26.24
CA ALA A 379 -5.92 -0.13 -26.67
C ALA A 379 -5.63 0.85 -25.51
N ALA A 380 -6.57 1.03 -24.60
CA ALA A 380 -6.33 1.81 -23.39
C ALA A 380 -5.29 1.13 -22.48
N LYS A 381 -5.39 -0.19 -22.29
CA LYS A 381 -4.42 -0.94 -21.48
C LYS A 381 -3.01 -0.96 -22.09
N TYR A 382 -2.88 -1.10 -23.40
CA TYR A 382 -1.57 -0.97 -24.06
C TYR A 382 -0.97 0.44 -23.95
N ARG A 383 -1.81 1.49 -23.93
CA ARG A 383 -1.35 2.87 -23.66
C ARG A 383 -0.83 3.02 -22.23
N GLU A 384 -1.54 2.48 -21.24
CA GLU A 384 -1.10 2.45 -19.83
C GLU A 384 0.21 1.66 -19.66
N GLY A 385 0.36 0.52 -20.35
CA GLY A 385 1.58 -0.29 -20.34
C GLY A 385 2.74 0.28 -21.17
N GLY A 386 2.49 1.25 -22.05
CA GLY A 386 3.51 1.84 -22.94
C GLY A 386 3.90 0.97 -24.15
N ASP A 387 3.12 -0.05 -24.51
CA ASP A 387 3.40 -0.90 -25.68
C ASP A 387 2.89 -0.26 -26.99
N SER A 388 3.69 0.68 -27.50
CA SER A 388 3.39 1.38 -28.75
C SER A 388 3.38 0.48 -30.00
N LYS A 389 4.03 -0.69 -29.96
CA LYS A 389 4.06 -1.62 -31.11
C LYS A 389 2.74 -2.35 -31.23
N ARG A 390 2.22 -2.90 -30.11
CA ARG A 390 0.90 -3.53 -30.07
C ARG A 390 -0.21 -2.55 -30.39
N LEU A 391 -0.12 -1.32 -29.87
CA LEU A 391 -1.11 -0.27 -30.13
C LEU A 391 -1.33 -0.02 -31.64
N LYS A 392 -0.25 0.14 -32.41
CA LYS A 392 -0.33 0.35 -33.87
C LYS A 392 -0.99 -0.81 -34.62
N GLY A 393 -0.79 -2.04 -34.14
CA GLY A 393 -1.45 -3.23 -34.68
C GLY A 393 -2.95 -3.22 -34.38
N LEU A 394 -3.29 -2.89 -33.14
CA LEU A 394 -4.66 -2.82 -32.66
C LEU A 394 -5.47 -1.70 -33.36
N ASP A 395 -4.87 -0.54 -33.62
CA ASP A 395 -5.50 0.56 -34.35
C ASP A 395 -5.89 0.18 -35.80
N ARG A 396 -5.21 -0.81 -36.38
CA ARG A 396 -5.61 -1.37 -37.69
C ARG A 396 -6.79 -2.32 -37.55
N LYS A 397 -6.83 -3.12 -36.48
CA LYS A 397 -7.98 -3.99 -36.16
C LYS A 397 -9.23 -3.16 -35.88
N ILE A 398 -9.11 -2.10 -35.07
CA ILE A 398 -10.20 -1.16 -34.73
C ILE A 398 -10.77 -0.48 -35.97
N ARG A 399 -9.94 -0.09 -36.94
CA ARG A 399 -10.42 0.52 -38.20
C ARG A 399 -11.09 -0.47 -39.16
N LYS A 400 -10.84 -1.77 -38.97
CA LYS A 400 -11.38 -2.84 -39.82
C LYS A 400 -12.67 -3.42 -39.26
N ALA A 401 -12.78 -3.51 -37.93
CA ALA A 401 -13.99 -3.89 -37.20
C ALA A 401 -15.04 -2.78 -37.30
#